data_AF-A0A1Y2IVW2-F1
#
_entry.id   AF-A0A1Y2IVW2-F1
#
_cell.length_a   1.000
_cell.length_b   1.000
_cell.length_c   1.000
_cell.angle_alpha   90.00
_cell.angle_beta   90.00
_cell.angle_gamma   90.00
#
_symmetry.space_group_name_H-M   'P 1'
#
loop_
_entity.id
_entity.type
_entity.pdbx_description
1 polymer ?
#
loop_
_entity_poly.entity_id
_entity_poly.type
_entity_poly.pdbx_seq_one_letter_code
_entity_poly.pdbx_strand_id
1 'polypeptide(L)'
;MPSSGRVFLLVASVIIHTLLVYSGETSLGAVCSTDNDRLDSASHKFLSDCDDTTFCSASVNGTCQPRLCRRDEFPFGFTNFTSLPPLCQNGTFCPDEGSGCKPLWTVGSACQMDRDDQCAPPPNWADLASNQNFNGSLCLKSTCTFANMSLGQPCILDGVTYIDLGPNGEQFSNTVTRHNCQTSQLYCDTSLQVCVPTKSLGASCGSDQECRSFNCGPGGVCVDPPETPRRVEAWQVALTSLSIITAMAVTVVMLTLVHKRLRLQRYREIREYYEEQISLRKSLSVLHAAAADRYLDEKRHFD
;
A
#
# COMPACT_ATOMS: atom_id res chain seq x y z
N MET A 1 49.46 -32.05 72.81
CA MET A 1 48.10 -32.49 73.18
C MET A 1 47.27 -31.26 73.53
N PRO A 2 45.99 -31.21 73.14
CA PRO A 2 45.44 -30.84 71.83
C PRO A 2 45.26 -29.31 71.66
N SER A 3 45.33 -28.79 70.43
CA SER A 3 44.92 -27.42 70.10
C SER A 3 43.81 -27.44 69.05
N SER A 4 42.67 -26.88 69.42
CA SER A 4 41.43 -26.81 68.64
C SER A 4 41.61 -26.10 67.28
N GLY A 5 41.20 -26.79 66.22
CA GLY A 5 41.04 -26.20 64.90
C GLY A 5 39.74 -25.39 64.80
N ARG A 6 39.84 -24.15 64.30
CA ARG A 6 38.72 -23.39 63.77
C ARG A 6 38.96 -23.17 62.28
N VAL A 7 38.12 -23.79 61.46
CA VAL A 7 38.04 -23.58 60.02
C VAL A 7 37.23 -22.32 59.78
N PHE A 8 37.85 -21.28 59.21
CA PHE A 8 37.17 -20.12 58.66
C PHE A 8 37.13 -20.28 57.13
N LEU A 9 35.94 -20.60 56.60
CA LEU A 9 35.63 -20.54 55.17
C LEU A 9 35.16 -19.13 54.84
N LEU A 10 36.01 -18.35 54.17
CA LEU A 10 35.61 -17.10 53.50
C LEU A 10 35.25 -17.43 52.05
N VAL A 11 33.96 -17.45 51.75
CA VAL A 11 33.43 -17.53 50.38
C VAL A 11 33.37 -16.11 49.83
N ALA A 12 34.31 -15.75 48.97
CA ALA A 12 34.26 -14.51 48.20
C ALA A 12 33.31 -14.70 47.00
N SER A 13 32.10 -14.15 47.10
CA SER A 13 31.13 -14.11 46.00
C SER A 13 31.55 -13.01 45.03
N VAL A 14 32.08 -13.39 43.87
CA VAL A 14 32.37 -12.49 42.76
C VAL A 14 31.10 -12.34 41.92
N ILE A 15 30.37 -11.25 42.14
CA ILE A 15 29.20 -10.89 41.32
C ILE A 15 29.72 -10.23 40.03
N ILE A 16 29.87 -11.03 38.98
CA ILE A 16 30.11 -10.55 37.62
C ILE A 16 28.79 -9.93 37.13
N HIS A 17 28.66 -8.61 37.21
CA HIS A 17 27.61 -7.87 36.49
C HIS A 17 27.95 -7.92 35.00
N THR A 18 27.39 -8.90 34.30
CA THR A 18 27.26 -8.84 32.84
C THR A 18 26.32 -7.68 32.52
N LEU A 19 26.88 -6.55 32.11
CA LEU A 19 26.13 -5.51 31.42
C LEU A 19 25.62 -6.12 30.11
N LEU A 20 24.37 -6.58 30.13
CA LEU A 20 23.58 -6.79 28.93
C LEU A 20 23.40 -5.40 28.29
N VAL A 21 24.23 -5.09 27.30
CA VAL A 21 23.99 -3.96 26.41
C VAL A 21 22.78 -4.35 25.55
N TYR A 22 21.62 -3.85 25.95
CA TYR A 22 20.44 -3.89 25.11
C TYR A 22 20.66 -2.89 23.97
N SER A 23 20.74 -3.38 22.74
CA SER A 23 20.67 -2.56 21.53
C SER A 23 19.22 -2.04 21.42
N GLY A 24 18.88 -1.03 22.22
CA GLY A 24 17.60 -0.36 22.19
C GLY A 24 17.67 0.84 21.24
N GLU A 25 16.74 0.91 20.29
CA GLU A 25 16.43 2.15 19.57
C GLU A 25 16.20 3.24 20.62
N THR A 26 16.98 4.31 20.52
CA THR A 26 16.93 5.36 21.54
C THR A 26 15.84 6.36 21.20
N SER A 27 14.98 6.63 22.19
CA SER A 27 13.85 7.53 22.06
C SER A 27 14.29 9.00 22.04
N LEU A 28 13.39 9.89 21.62
CA LEU A 28 13.52 11.34 21.65
C LEU A 28 14.35 11.87 22.85
N GLY A 29 15.37 12.69 22.56
CA GLY A 29 16.24 13.33 23.55
C GLY A 29 17.42 12.49 24.05
N ALA A 30 17.50 11.21 23.67
CA ALA A 30 18.65 10.36 23.96
C ALA A 30 19.90 10.79 23.18
N VAL A 31 21.08 10.42 23.69
CA VAL A 31 22.36 10.68 23.03
C VAL A 31 22.54 9.75 21.83
N CYS A 32 23.04 10.29 20.72
CA CYS A 32 23.26 9.57 19.47
C CYS A 32 24.54 10.03 18.77
N SER A 33 25.08 9.20 17.87
CA SER A 33 26.19 9.57 16.98
C SER A 33 25.89 9.17 15.53
N THR A 34 26.20 10.06 14.59
CA THR A 34 26.13 9.75 13.14
C THR A 34 27.26 8.82 12.69
N ASP A 35 28.29 8.59 13.51
CA ASP A 35 29.36 7.64 13.18
C ASP A 35 28.86 6.17 13.18
N ASN A 36 27.72 5.92 13.83
CA ASN A 36 27.07 4.61 13.87
C ASN A 36 26.09 4.41 12.70
N ASP A 37 25.84 5.46 11.90
CA ASP A 37 24.93 5.41 10.77
C ASP A 37 25.47 4.47 9.70
N ARG A 38 24.65 3.51 9.31
CA ARG A 38 25.03 2.48 8.32
C ARG A 38 23.81 1.93 7.62
N LEU A 39 24.06 1.26 6.49
CA LEU A 39 23.05 0.43 5.86
C LEU A 39 23.15 -0.99 6.45
N ASP A 40 22.01 -1.59 6.74
CA ASP A 40 21.92 -3.00 7.08
C ASP A 40 22.51 -3.84 5.94
N SER A 41 23.39 -4.79 6.24
CA SER A 41 24.11 -5.53 5.19
C SER A 41 23.23 -6.44 4.35
N ALA A 42 22.05 -6.82 4.85
CA ALA A 42 21.13 -7.74 4.18
C ALA A 42 20.03 -6.98 3.41
N SER A 43 19.36 -6.05 4.08
CA SER A 43 18.22 -5.31 3.54
C SER A 43 18.58 -3.94 2.95
N HIS A 44 19.79 -3.45 3.21
CA HIS A 44 20.22 -2.08 2.93
C HIS A 44 19.30 -1.01 3.55
N LYS A 45 18.52 -1.35 4.58
CA LYS A 45 17.77 -0.37 5.39
C LYS A 45 18.77 0.55 6.10
N PHE A 46 18.52 1.86 6.08
CA PHE A 46 19.26 2.80 6.91
C PHE A 46 19.04 2.53 8.40
N LEU A 47 20.13 2.37 9.13
CA LEU A 47 20.19 2.15 10.57
C LEU A 47 20.95 3.31 11.23
N SER A 48 20.36 3.87 12.27
CA SER A 48 20.97 4.92 13.12
C SER A 48 20.76 4.58 14.60
N ASP A 49 21.36 5.36 15.50
CA ASP A 49 21.14 5.21 16.94
C ASP A 49 19.71 5.60 17.40
N CYS A 50 19.00 6.37 16.57
CA CYS A 50 17.67 6.91 16.85
C CYS A 50 16.55 5.99 16.30
N ASP A 51 15.37 6.06 16.91
CA ASP A 51 14.17 5.36 16.45
C ASP A 51 13.65 5.84 15.07
N ASP A 52 12.73 5.09 14.46
CA ASP A 52 12.16 5.39 13.13
C ASP A 52 11.46 6.77 13.05
N THR A 53 11.13 7.41 14.20
CA THR A 53 10.44 8.70 14.27
C THR A 53 11.37 9.89 14.54
N THR A 54 12.63 9.61 14.86
CA THR A 54 13.64 10.60 15.22
C THR A 54 14.87 10.50 14.32
N PHE A 55 15.77 11.48 14.45
CA PHE A 55 17.04 11.54 13.72
C PHE A 55 18.13 12.09 14.62
N CYS A 56 19.39 11.73 14.35
CA CYS A 56 20.50 12.20 15.15
C CYS A 56 20.94 13.62 14.78
N SER A 57 20.78 14.56 15.70
CA SER A 57 21.25 15.95 15.55
C SER A 57 22.72 16.13 15.94
N ALA A 58 23.61 15.27 15.43
CA ALA A 58 25.03 15.24 15.80
C ALA A 58 25.75 16.58 15.63
N SER A 59 25.40 17.36 14.62
CA SER A 59 25.97 18.68 14.35
C SER A 59 25.59 19.77 15.36
N VAL A 60 24.55 19.55 16.16
CA VAL A 60 24.03 20.54 17.11
C VAL A 60 24.27 20.09 18.54
N ASN A 61 23.65 18.96 18.94
CA ASN A 61 23.61 18.52 20.34
C ASN A 61 23.93 17.04 20.53
N GLY A 62 24.09 16.25 19.45
CA GLY A 62 24.32 14.81 19.58
C GLY A 62 23.14 14.07 20.22
N THR A 63 21.91 14.52 19.93
CA THR A 63 20.69 13.92 20.49
C THR A 63 19.66 13.58 19.42
N CYS A 64 18.84 12.56 19.68
CA CYS A 64 17.72 12.20 18.83
C CYS A 64 16.64 13.28 18.89
N GLN A 65 16.31 13.85 17.74
CA GLN A 65 15.30 14.90 17.55
C GLN A 65 14.19 14.39 16.63
N PRO A 66 12.95 14.93 16.71
CA PRO A 66 11.87 14.49 15.83
C PRO A 66 12.24 14.73 14.36
N ARG A 67 11.90 13.79 13.48
CA ARG A 67 12.09 13.96 12.03
C ARG A 67 11.39 15.22 11.54
N LEU A 68 12.06 15.95 10.65
CA LEU A 68 11.59 17.24 10.12
C LEU A 68 10.94 17.11 8.73
N CYS A 69 11.16 15.99 8.06
CA CYS A 69 10.51 15.66 6.80
C CYS A 69 10.20 14.17 6.73
N ARG A 70 9.35 13.79 5.77
CA ARG A 70 9.16 12.40 5.34
C ARG A 70 9.32 12.28 3.84
N ARG A 71 9.69 11.08 3.40
CA ARG A 71 9.70 10.66 2.01
C ARG A 71 8.38 9.97 1.63
N ASP A 72 7.94 9.04 2.47
CA ASP A 72 6.82 8.16 2.16
C ASP A 72 5.49 8.75 2.67
N GLU A 73 4.39 8.43 1.97
CA GLU A 73 3.07 8.91 2.37
C GLU A 73 2.67 8.38 3.76
N PHE A 74 3.08 7.14 4.04
CA PHE A 74 2.79 6.40 5.27
C PHE A 74 4.10 5.87 5.88
N PRO A 75 4.86 6.71 6.61
CA PRO A 75 6.12 6.30 7.21
C PRO A 75 5.91 5.33 8.38
N PHE A 76 6.83 4.37 8.54
CA PHE A 76 6.84 3.45 9.70
C PHE A 76 7.11 4.20 11.01
N GLY A 77 6.66 3.65 12.13
CA GLY A 77 6.88 4.20 13.48
C GLY A 77 5.89 5.30 13.91
N PHE A 78 5.19 5.94 12.98
CA PHE A 78 4.20 6.97 13.30
C PHE A 78 2.83 6.35 13.63
N THR A 79 2.19 6.84 14.69
CA THR A 79 0.84 6.46 15.10
C THR A 79 -0.14 7.62 14.92
N ASN A 80 -1.44 7.35 15.07
CA ASN A 80 -2.50 8.38 14.99
C ASN A 80 -2.35 9.52 16.03
N PHE A 81 -1.49 9.36 17.03
CA PHE A 81 -1.25 10.33 18.09
C PHE A 81 0.01 11.18 17.88
N THR A 82 0.86 10.82 16.90
CA THR A 82 2.10 11.54 16.57
C THR A 82 1.89 12.37 15.31
N SER A 83 2.27 13.65 15.34
CA SER A 83 2.22 14.50 14.15
C SER A 83 3.17 13.97 13.08
N LEU A 84 2.65 13.63 11.90
CA LEU A 84 3.49 13.25 10.77
C LEU A 84 4.26 14.48 10.28
N PRO A 85 5.58 14.38 10.03
CA PRO A 85 6.34 15.45 9.40
C PRO A 85 5.83 15.72 7.97
N PRO A 86 6.07 16.92 7.42
CA PRO A 86 5.63 17.25 6.07
C PRO A 86 6.42 16.50 5.00
N LEU A 87 5.79 16.29 3.84
CA LEU A 87 6.52 15.94 2.62
C LEU A 87 7.31 17.15 2.12
N CYS A 88 8.44 16.89 1.48
CA CYS A 88 9.22 17.93 0.84
C CYS A 88 8.53 18.50 -0.40
N GLN A 89 8.73 19.79 -0.65
CA GLN A 89 8.19 20.44 -1.85
C GLN A 89 9.00 20.03 -3.09
N ASN A 90 8.40 20.21 -4.28
CA ASN A 90 9.09 19.94 -5.54
C ASN A 90 10.42 20.72 -5.62
N GLY A 91 11.48 20.05 -6.06
CA GLY A 91 12.84 20.60 -6.11
C GLY A 91 13.64 20.43 -4.82
N THR A 92 13.08 19.73 -3.83
CA THR A 92 13.76 19.32 -2.61
C THR A 92 13.48 17.85 -2.31
N PHE A 93 14.34 17.21 -1.51
CA PHE A 93 14.19 15.82 -1.09
C PHE A 93 14.34 15.69 0.43
N CYS A 94 13.81 14.60 0.99
CA CYS A 94 14.01 14.24 2.39
C CYS A 94 15.13 13.20 2.50
N PRO A 95 16.24 13.48 3.18
CA PRO A 95 17.31 12.51 3.43
C PRO A 95 16.81 11.28 4.21
N ASP A 96 17.51 10.14 4.11
CA ASP A 96 17.15 8.91 4.85
C ASP A 96 17.03 9.13 6.36
N GLU A 97 17.90 9.97 6.93
CA GLU A 97 17.88 10.34 8.34
C GLU A 97 16.64 11.18 8.71
N GLY A 98 16.02 11.88 7.76
CA GLY A 98 14.84 12.72 8.04
C GLY A 98 15.17 14.08 8.68
N SER A 99 16.40 14.57 8.52
CA SER A 99 16.90 15.82 9.11
C SER A 99 16.27 17.11 8.53
N GLY A 100 15.31 17.01 7.61
CA GLY A 100 14.67 18.13 6.93
C GLY A 100 14.96 18.18 5.43
N CYS A 101 14.15 18.93 4.70
CA CYS A 101 14.21 19.00 3.25
C CYS A 101 15.49 19.69 2.76
N LYS A 102 16.20 19.04 1.84
CA LYS A 102 17.43 19.54 1.20
C LYS A 102 17.19 19.78 -0.30
N PRO A 103 17.89 20.74 -0.93
CA PRO A 103 17.81 20.93 -2.38
C PRO A 103 18.35 19.68 -3.11
N LEU A 104 17.84 19.41 -4.31
CA LEU A 104 18.34 18.31 -5.14
C LEU A 104 19.83 18.49 -5.47
N TRP A 105 20.56 17.39 -5.45
CA TRP A 105 21.97 17.32 -5.78
C TRP A 105 22.22 17.42 -7.27
N THR A 106 23.27 18.17 -7.64
CA THR A 106 23.70 18.24 -9.04
C THR A 106 24.38 16.93 -9.46
N VAL A 107 24.39 16.68 -10.77
CA VAL A 107 25.13 15.55 -11.36
C VAL A 107 26.59 15.50 -10.85
N GLY A 108 27.10 14.31 -10.56
CA GLY A 108 28.42 14.08 -9.99
C GLY A 108 28.53 14.24 -8.48
N SER A 109 27.48 14.71 -7.80
CA SER A 109 27.46 14.79 -6.33
C SER A 109 27.19 13.42 -5.72
N ALA A 110 27.58 13.26 -4.45
CA ALA A 110 27.26 12.08 -3.67
C ALA A 110 25.76 11.98 -3.38
N CYS A 111 25.19 10.78 -3.48
CA CYS A 111 23.80 10.47 -3.17
C CYS A 111 23.69 9.19 -2.32
N GLN A 112 22.61 9.08 -1.55
CA GLN A 112 22.30 7.87 -0.78
C GLN A 112 21.88 6.72 -1.71
N MET A 113 22.22 5.49 -1.33
CA MET A 113 21.98 4.28 -2.14
C MET A 113 20.49 4.14 -2.52
N ASP A 114 20.21 3.91 -3.80
CA ASP A 114 18.85 3.84 -4.37
C ASP A 114 17.97 5.07 -4.11
N ARG A 115 18.59 6.23 -3.87
CA ARG A 115 17.91 7.50 -3.68
C ARG A 115 18.05 8.42 -4.89
N ASP A 116 17.46 8.00 -6.01
CA ASP A 116 17.39 8.80 -7.24
C ASP A 116 16.66 10.13 -7.05
N ASP A 117 15.70 10.18 -6.12
CA ASP A 117 14.90 11.36 -5.79
C ASP A 117 15.74 12.52 -5.22
N GLN A 118 16.99 12.25 -4.85
CA GLN A 118 17.94 13.28 -4.40
C GLN A 118 18.62 13.99 -5.56
N CYS A 119 18.64 13.38 -6.74
CA CYS A 119 19.37 13.90 -7.88
C CYS A 119 18.51 14.87 -8.69
N ALA A 120 19.12 15.97 -9.14
CA ALA A 120 18.46 16.95 -9.97
C ALA A 120 18.22 16.37 -11.38
N PRO A 121 17.01 16.53 -11.96
CA PRO A 121 16.70 16.02 -13.28
C PRO A 121 17.42 16.81 -14.40
N PRO A 122 17.74 16.18 -15.54
CA PRO A 122 18.30 16.89 -16.70
C PRO A 122 17.23 17.76 -17.38
N PRO A 123 17.63 18.75 -18.21
CA PRO A 123 16.68 19.62 -18.92
C PRO A 123 15.66 18.86 -19.80
N ASN A 124 16.09 17.76 -20.41
CA ASN A 124 15.26 16.88 -21.25
C ASN A 124 14.72 15.65 -20.49
N TRP A 125 14.46 15.79 -19.19
CA TRP A 125 14.01 14.69 -18.34
C TRP A 125 12.78 13.96 -18.86
N ALA A 126 11.87 14.64 -19.55
CA ALA A 126 10.65 14.03 -20.08
C ALA A 126 10.92 12.89 -21.08
N ASP A 127 12.03 12.98 -21.83
CA ASP A 127 12.44 11.96 -22.80
C ASP A 127 13.19 10.79 -22.15
N LEU A 128 13.71 11.00 -20.94
CA LEU A 128 14.53 10.05 -20.19
C LEU A 128 13.80 9.41 -19.02
N ALA A 129 12.66 9.98 -18.62
CA ALA A 129 11.86 9.52 -17.49
C ALA A 129 11.35 8.10 -17.74
N SER A 130 11.53 7.23 -16.75
CA SER A 130 11.04 5.86 -16.78
C SER A 130 10.72 5.38 -15.36
N ASN A 131 10.15 4.18 -15.25
CA ASN A 131 9.92 3.55 -13.96
C ASN A 131 11.22 3.13 -13.22
N GLN A 132 12.38 3.22 -13.88
CA GLN A 132 13.68 2.84 -13.30
C GLN A 132 14.50 4.05 -12.80
N ASN A 133 13.95 5.27 -12.90
CA ASN A 133 14.65 6.50 -12.55
C ASN A 133 13.71 7.57 -11.99
N PHE A 134 14.27 8.62 -11.39
CA PHE A 134 13.51 9.79 -10.96
C PHE A 134 13.67 10.92 -11.99
N ASN A 135 12.69 11.09 -12.88
CA ASN A 135 12.72 12.10 -13.95
C ASN A 135 14.06 12.06 -14.73
N GLY A 136 14.50 10.87 -15.13
CA GLY A 136 15.75 10.67 -15.89
C GLY A 136 17.04 10.78 -15.07
N SER A 137 16.97 11.09 -13.77
CA SER A 137 18.10 11.09 -12.86
C SER A 137 18.20 9.77 -12.09
N LEU A 138 19.43 9.36 -11.77
CA LEU A 138 19.76 8.09 -11.13
C LEU A 138 20.84 8.32 -10.07
N CYS A 139 20.75 7.61 -8.95
CA CYS A 139 21.87 7.46 -8.04
C CYS A 139 22.55 6.11 -8.31
N LEU A 140 23.72 6.11 -8.96
CA LEU A 140 24.50 4.90 -9.23
C LEU A 140 25.87 5.02 -8.58
N LYS A 141 26.30 3.97 -7.85
CA LYS A 141 27.55 3.94 -7.09
C LYS A 141 27.70 5.17 -6.20
N SER A 142 26.62 5.51 -5.50
CA SER A 142 26.52 6.69 -4.63
C SER A 142 26.82 8.03 -5.33
N THR A 143 26.68 8.09 -6.66
CA THR A 143 26.90 9.31 -7.46
C THR A 143 25.70 9.62 -8.33
N CYS A 144 25.24 10.87 -8.29
CA CYS A 144 24.14 11.33 -9.16
C CYS A 144 24.58 11.32 -10.63
N THR A 145 23.80 10.67 -11.48
CA THR A 145 24.01 10.57 -12.93
C THR A 145 22.69 10.63 -13.69
N PHE A 146 22.74 10.69 -15.02
CA PHE A 146 21.57 10.72 -15.90
C PHE A 146 21.41 9.42 -16.66
N ALA A 147 20.17 9.01 -16.91
CA ALA A 147 19.81 7.85 -17.72
C ALA A 147 19.88 8.15 -19.24
N ASN A 148 20.97 8.75 -19.71
CA ASN A 148 21.08 9.31 -21.06
C ASN A 148 22.03 8.54 -22.01
N MET A 149 22.55 7.38 -21.60
CA MET A 149 23.49 6.63 -22.45
C MET A 149 22.75 5.93 -23.59
N SER A 150 23.22 6.20 -24.81
CA SER A 150 22.63 5.69 -26.05
C SER A 150 23.27 4.38 -26.52
N LEU A 151 22.72 3.77 -27.58
CA LEU A 151 23.16 2.48 -28.10
C LEU A 151 24.67 2.46 -28.39
N GLY A 152 25.37 1.46 -27.85
CA GLY A 152 26.81 1.26 -28.01
C GLY A 152 27.69 2.17 -27.15
N GLN A 153 27.13 3.09 -26.37
CA GLN A 153 27.91 3.90 -25.43
C GLN A 153 28.23 3.13 -24.15
N PRO A 154 29.35 3.47 -23.47
CA PRO A 154 29.70 2.87 -22.20
C PRO A 154 28.66 3.22 -21.13
N CYS A 155 28.36 2.24 -20.27
CA CYS A 155 27.37 2.39 -19.22
C CYS A 155 27.96 2.14 -17.83
N ILE A 156 27.34 2.79 -16.84
CA ILE A 156 27.59 2.59 -15.42
C ILE A 156 26.55 1.58 -14.94
N LEU A 157 27.03 0.50 -14.35
CA LEU A 157 26.21 -0.55 -13.76
C LEU A 157 26.39 -0.54 -12.25
N ASP A 158 25.28 -0.62 -11.53
CA ASP A 158 25.22 -0.71 -10.08
C ASP A 158 24.35 -1.90 -9.68
N GLY A 159 24.88 -2.76 -8.81
CA GLY A 159 24.26 -4.04 -8.47
C GLY A 159 24.10 -4.15 -6.97
N VAL A 160 22.85 -4.28 -6.52
CA VAL A 160 22.50 -4.39 -5.10
C VAL A 160 21.91 -5.75 -4.85
N THR A 161 22.46 -6.48 -3.89
CA THR A 161 21.90 -7.78 -3.47
C THR A 161 21.21 -7.63 -2.13
N TYR A 162 19.91 -7.89 -2.12
CA TYR A 162 19.09 -7.98 -0.92
C TYR A 162 19.02 -9.43 -0.47
N ILE A 163 19.09 -9.66 0.84
CA ILE A 163 18.96 -10.98 1.45
C ILE A 163 17.73 -10.96 2.34
N ASP A 164 16.72 -11.72 1.95
CA ASP A 164 15.48 -11.88 2.70
C ASP A 164 15.40 -13.26 3.33
N LEU A 165 14.63 -13.36 4.41
CA LEU A 165 14.31 -14.64 5.06
C LEU A 165 12.94 -15.12 4.57
N GLY A 166 12.93 -16.27 3.93
CA GLY A 166 11.72 -16.97 3.54
C GLY A 166 10.91 -17.46 4.75
N PRO A 167 9.66 -17.91 4.53
CA PRO A 167 8.74 -18.30 5.60
C PRO A 167 9.24 -19.47 6.47
N ASN A 168 10.20 -20.26 5.98
CA ASN A 168 10.83 -21.36 6.70
C ASN A 168 12.22 -21.02 7.29
N GLY A 169 12.62 -19.75 7.26
CA GLY A 169 13.95 -19.29 7.68
C GLY A 169 15.07 -19.52 6.66
N GLU A 170 14.74 -19.98 5.45
CA GLU A 170 15.68 -20.08 4.32
C GLU A 170 16.04 -18.68 3.82
N GLN A 171 17.32 -18.43 3.52
CA GLN A 171 17.75 -17.15 2.95
C GLN A 171 17.54 -17.14 1.44
N PHE A 172 16.87 -16.11 0.95
CA PHE A 172 16.68 -15.83 -0.47
C PHE A 172 17.41 -14.54 -0.83
N SER A 173 18.34 -14.62 -1.78
CA SER A 173 19.06 -13.45 -2.28
C SER A 173 18.44 -12.95 -3.58
N ASN A 174 18.10 -11.68 -3.65
CA ASN A 174 17.63 -11.02 -4.86
C ASN A 174 18.60 -9.91 -5.27
N THR A 175 19.16 -9.97 -6.47
CA THR A 175 20.09 -8.96 -6.98
C THR A 175 19.37 -8.04 -7.96
N VAL A 176 19.16 -6.79 -7.55
CA VAL A 176 18.64 -5.73 -8.41
C VAL A 176 19.81 -5.04 -9.10
N THR A 177 19.80 -5.01 -10.43
CA THR A 177 20.83 -4.35 -11.22
C THR A 177 20.25 -3.13 -11.90
N ARG A 178 20.95 -2.00 -11.77
CA ARG A 178 20.54 -0.68 -12.26
C ARG A 178 21.63 -0.09 -13.15
N HIS A 179 21.25 0.75 -14.10
CA HIS A 179 22.18 1.32 -15.08
C HIS A 179 21.73 2.65 -15.67
N ASN A 180 22.66 3.38 -16.26
CA ASN A 180 22.40 4.70 -16.88
C ASN A 180 22.10 4.67 -18.39
N CYS A 181 21.84 3.49 -18.97
CA CYS A 181 21.32 3.38 -20.32
C CYS A 181 19.91 3.96 -20.44
N GLN A 182 19.59 4.50 -21.61
CA GLN A 182 18.27 5.05 -21.90
C GLN A 182 17.18 3.97 -21.81
N THR A 183 16.46 4.01 -20.70
CA THR A 183 15.38 3.08 -20.38
C THR A 183 14.09 3.50 -21.10
N SER A 184 13.23 2.61 -21.61
CA SER A 184 13.15 1.14 -21.48
C SER A 184 13.69 0.36 -22.70
N GLN A 185 14.33 1.06 -23.64
CA GLN A 185 14.76 0.47 -24.90
C GLN A 185 16.15 -0.15 -24.84
N LEU A 186 16.98 0.32 -23.92
CA LEU A 186 18.36 -0.12 -23.77
C LEU A 186 18.62 -0.63 -22.34
N TYR A 187 19.53 -1.59 -22.22
CA TYR A 187 20.11 -2.03 -20.96
C TYR A 187 21.63 -2.11 -21.06
N CYS A 188 22.30 -2.12 -19.91
CA CYS A 188 23.75 -2.23 -19.84
C CYS A 188 24.19 -3.69 -19.86
N ASP A 189 24.85 -4.14 -20.94
CA ASP A 189 25.42 -5.48 -21.00
C ASP A 189 26.56 -5.61 -19.98
N THR A 190 26.51 -6.61 -19.10
CA THR A 190 27.48 -6.79 -18.02
C THR A 190 28.87 -7.20 -18.51
N SER A 191 28.97 -7.85 -19.67
CA SER A 191 30.22 -8.36 -20.23
C SER A 191 30.94 -7.28 -21.04
N LEU A 192 30.19 -6.54 -21.84
CA LEU A 192 30.71 -5.51 -22.74
C LEU A 192 30.73 -4.11 -22.10
N GLN A 193 29.96 -3.89 -21.03
CA GLN A 193 29.78 -2.60 -20.36
C GLN A 193 29.31 -1.48 -21.32
N VAL A 194 28.45 -1.85 -22.27
CA VAL A 194 27.83 -0.92 -23.22
C VAL A 194 26.32 -1.08 -23.26
N CYS A 195 25.62 -0.01 -23.63
CA CYS A 195 24.17 -0.05 -23.80
C CYS A 195 23.78 -0.83 -25.06
N VAL A 196 22.92 -1.83 -24.90
CA VAL A 196 22.39 -2.70 -25.96
C VAL A 196 20.87 -2.75 -25.88
N PRO A 197 20.15 -3.13 -26.96
CA PRO A 197 18.69 -3.14 -26.97
C PRO A 197 18.09 -4.17 -26.01
N THR A 198 17.03 -3.80 -25.29
CA THR A 198 16.24 -4.73 -24.47
C THR A 198 15.52 -5.77 -25.33
N LYS A 199 15.32 -6.93 -24.74
CA LYS A 199 14.70 -8.11 -25.33
C LYS A 199 13.18 -8.05 -25.16
N SER A 200 12.46 -8.54 -26.16
CA SER A 200 11.00 -8.63 -26.16
C SER A 200 10.50 -9.78 -25.29
N LEU A 201 9.21 -9.76 -24.93
CA LEU A 201 8.54 -10.88 -24.28
C LEU A 201 8.77 -12.20 -25.06
N GLY A 202 9.01 -13.28 -24.33
CA GLY A 202 9.32 -14.62 -24.86
C GLY A 202 10.76 -14.82 -25.33
N ALA A 203 11.59 -13.78 -25.42
CA ALA A 203 13.00 -13.93 -25.75
C ALA A 203 13.80 -14.44 -24.55
N SER A 204 14.89 -15.19 -24.81
CA SER A 204 15.74 -15.72 -23.74
C SER A 204 16.56 -14.62 -23.04
N CYS A 205 16.56 -14.63 -21.72
CA CYS A 205 17.24 -13.68 -20.84
C CYS A 205 18.02 -14.41 -19.75
N GLY A 206 19.10 -13.78 -19.28
CA GLY A 206 19.82 -14.22 -18.07
C GLY A 206 19.50 -13.37 -16.83
N SER A 207 19.06 -12.12 -17.04
CA SER A 207 18.78 -11.15 -15.99
C SER A 207 17.58 -10.26 -16.33
N ASP A 208 16.94 -9.70 -15.30
CA ASP A 208 15.73 -8.89 -15.44
C ASP A 208 15.92 -7.67 -16.35
N GLN A 209 17.05 -6.98 -16.21
CA GLN A 209 17.39 -5.78 -16.98
C GLN A 209 17.47 -6.03 -18.50
N GLU A 210 17.73 -7.27 -18.94
CA GLU A 210 17.77 -7.59 -20.37
C GLU A 210 16.39 -7.48 -21.01
N CYS A 211 15.33 -7.62 -20.23
CA CYS A 211 13.96 -7.63 -20.72
C CYS A 211 13.36 -6.22 -20.72
N ARG A 212 12.60 -5.89 -21.76
CA ARG A 212 11.82 -4.63 -21.79
C ARG A 212 10.81 -4.55 -20.64
N SER A 213 10.34 -5.70 -20.15
CA SER A 213 9.46 -5.83 -19.00
C SER A 213 10.16 -5.71 -17.65
N PHE A 214 11.51 -5.63 -17.61
CA PHE A 214 12.33 -5.71 -16.40
C PHE A 214 12.03 -6.95 -15.56
N ASN A 215 11.70 -8.07 -16.22
CA ASN A 215 11.37 -9.31 -15.55
C ASN A 215 11.76 -10.51 -16.43
N CYS A 216 12.78 -11.24 -15.98
CA CYS A 216 13.24 -12.50 -16.56
C CYS A 216 12.64 -13.65 -15.76
N GLY A 217 11.67 -14.34 -16.35
CA GLY A 217 10.94 -15.41 -15.68
C GLY A 217 11.82 -16.64 -15.39
N PRO A 218 11.35 -17.57 -14.55
CA PRO A 218 12.10 -18.76 -14.15
C PRO A 218 12.46 -19.70 -15.31
N GLY A 219 11.82 -19.55 -16.47
CA GLY A 219 12.18 -20.25 -17.71
C GLY A 219 13.36 -19.64 -18.48
N GLY A 220 14.02 -18.62 -17.93
CA GLY A 220 15.08 -17.87 -18.63
C GLY A 220 14.55 -17.12 -19.85
N VAL A 221 13.31 -16.62 -19.77
CA VAL A 221 12.63 -15.88 -20.84
C VAL A 221 11.93 -14.65 -20.29
N CYS A 222 11.88 -13.58 -21.09
CA CYS A 222 11.22 -12.34 -20.71
C CYS A 222 9.71 -12.55 -20.59
N VAL A 223 9.16 -12.23 -19.42
CA VAL A 223 7.72 -12.34 -19.12
C VAL A 223 7.21 -11.04 -18.53
N ASP A 224 5.89 -10.86 -18.50
CA ASP A 224 5.29 -9.72 -17.82
C ASP A 224 5.56 -9.80 -16.30
N PRO A 225 5.80 -8.67 -15.60
CA PRO A 225 6.03 -8.66 -14.16
C PRO A 225 4.80 -9.16 -13.39
N PRO A 226 4.99 -9.74 -12.19
CA PRO A 226 3.89 -10.32 -11.41
C PRO A 226 2.83 -9.28 -10.99
N GLU A 227 3.21 -8.00 -10.90
CA GLU A 227 2.31 -6.89 -10.59
C GLU A 227 1.45 -6.44 -11.77
N THR A 228 1.67 -7.01 -12.96
CA THR A 228 0.90 -6.65 -14.16
C THR A 228 -0.58 -6.96 -13.91
N PRO A 229 -1.48 -5.96 -13.98
CA PRO A 229 -2.88 -6.19 -13.73
C PRO A 229 -3.38 -7.24 -14.71
N ARG A 230 -4.01 -8.29 -14.17
CA ARG A 230 -4.48 -9.41 -14.97
C ARG A 230 -5.43 -8.89 -16.04
N ARG A 231 -5.00 -8.96 -17.30
CA ARG A 231 -5.85 -8.67 -18.46
C ARG A 231 -6.94 -9.73 -18.46
N VAL A 232 -8.14 -9.36 -18.05
CA VAL A 232 -9.32 -10.20 -18.25
C VAL A 232 -9.66 -10.19 -19.72
N GLU A 233 -9.76 -11.38 -20.30
CA GLU A 233 -10.13 -11.53 -21.69
C GLU A 233 -11.53 -10.95 -21.92
N ALA A 234 -11.76 -10.37 -23.10
CA ALA A 234 -13.02 -9.66 -23.39
C ALA A 234 -14.27 -10.54 -23.18
N TRP A 235 -14.16 -11.85 -23.43
CA TRP A 235 -15.25 -12.81 -23.22
C TRP A 235 -15.64 -12.95 -21.75
N GLN A 236 -14.69 -12.83 -20.82
CA GLN A 236 -14.95 -12.91 -19.38
C GLN A 236 -15.78 -11.70 -18.93
N VAL A 237 -15.45 -10.52 -19.45
CA VAL A 237 -16.21 -9.28 -19.20
C VAL A 237 -17.62 -9.36 -19.78
N ALA A 238 -17.77 -9.94 -20.97
CA ALA A 238 -19.08 -10.12 -21.59
C ALA A 238 -19.99 -11.07 -20.78
N LEU A 239 -19.46 -12.19 -20.29
CA LEU A 239 -20.24 -13.13 -19.49
C LEU A 239 -20.63 -12.57 -18.12
N THR A 240 -19.71 -11.88 -17.44
CA THR A 240 -20.00 -11.29 -16.12
C THR A 240 -21.03 -10.17 -16.23
N SER A 241 -20.90 -9.30 -17.22
CA SER A 241 -21.89 -8.24 -17.47
C SER A 241 -23.28 -8.80 -17.81
N LEU A 242 -23.38 -9.82 -18.67
CA LEU A 242 -24.65 -10.47 -19.01
C LEU A 242 -25.28 -11.17 -17.78
N SER A 243 -24.48 -11.81 -16.94
CA SER A 243 -24.95 -12.41 -15.68
C SER A 243 -25.54 -11.36 -14.74
N ILE A 244 -24.86 -10.22 -14.57
CA ILE A 244 -25.31 -9.12 -13.72
C ILE A 244 -26.62 -8.53 -14.25
N ILE A 245 -26.72 -8.27 -15.56
CA ILE A 245 -27.95 -7.75 -16.19
C ILE A 245 -29.12 -8.73 -16.03
N THR A 246 -28.87 -10.02 -16.22
CA THR A 246 -29.90 -11.06 -16.08
C THR A 246 -30.41 -11.13 -14.63
N ALA A 247 -29.51 -11.07 -13.65
CA ALA A 247 -29.89 -11.04 -12.23
C ALA A 247 -30.72 -9.79 -11.88
N MET A 248 -30.34 -8.61 -12.40
CA MET A 248 -31.13 -7.39 -12.23
C MET A 248 -32.51 -7.51 -12.87
N ALA A 249 -32.62 -8.05 -14.08
CA ALA A 249 -33.91 -8.25 -14.75
C ALA A 249 -34.81 -9.21 -13.97
N VAL A 250 -34.27 -10.34 -13.52
CA VAL A 250 -35.03 -11.35 -12.74
C VAL A 250 -35.53 -10.76 -11.42
N THR A 251 -34.70 -10.02 -10.70
CA THR A 251 -35.12 -9.39 -9.43
C THR A 251 -36.22 -8.35 -9.65
N VAL A 252 -36.12 -7.49 -10.67
CA VAL A 252 -37.17 -6.53 -11.03
C VAL A 252 -38.46 -7.25 -11.42
N VAL A 253 -38.40 -8.29 -12.26
CA VAL A 253 -39.58 -9.06 -12.65
C VAL A 253 -40.23 -9.72 -11.43
N MET A 254 -39.46 -10.37 -10.57
CA MET A 254 -40.00 -11.00 -9.36
C MET A 254 -40.66 -9.98 -8.43
N LEU A 255 -40.01 -8.84 -8.19
CA LEU A 255 -40.57 -7.76 -7.36
C LEU A 255 -41.87 -7.21 -7.96
N THR A 256 -41.94 -7.01 -9.28
CA THR A 256 -43.18 -6.54 -9.94
C THR A 256 -44.31 -7.57 -9.84
N LEU A 257 -44.01 -8.86 -9.98
CA LEU A 257 -45.02 -9.92 -9.82
C LEU A 257 -45.52 -10.00 -8.37
N VAL A 258 -44.63 -9.91 -7.39
CA VAL A 258 -44.98 -9.86 -5.97
C VAL A 258 -45.86 -8.64 -5.68
N HIS A 259 -45.46 -7.44 -6.11
CA HIS A 259 -46.27 -6.23 -5.94
C HIS A 259 -47.65 -6.35 -6.59
N LYS A 260 -47.74 -6.92 -7.80
CA LYS A 260 -49.02 -7.16 -8.47
C LYS A 260 -49.90 -8.12 -7.68
N ARG A 261 -49.34 -9.22 -7.13
CA ARG A 261 -50.08 -10.17 -6.30
C ARG A 261 -50.61 -9.51 -5.01
N LEU A 262 -49.77 -8.76 -4.30
CA LEU A 262 -50.18 -8.00 -3.11
C LEU A 262 -51.24 -6.95 -3.43
N ARG A 263 -51.18 -6.31 -4.60
CA ARG A 263 -52.19 -5.32 -5.02
C ARG A 263 -53.54 -5.98 -5.30
N LEU A 264 -53.53 -7.15 -5.94
CA LEU A 264 -54.74 -7.93 -6.21
C LEU A 264 -55.39 -8.45 -4.93
N GLN A 265 -54.60 -8.88 -3.93
CA GLN A 265 -55.14 -9.26 -2.62
C GLN A 265 -55.85 -8.09 -1.94
N ARG A 266 -55.20 -6.91 -1.88
CA ARG A 266 -55.83 -5.69 -1.33
C ARG A 266 -57.11 -5.29 -2.08
N TYR A 267 -57.15 -5.42 -3.40
CA TYR A 267 -58.38 -5.14 -4.15
C TYR A 267 -59.52 -6.11 -3.82
N ARG A 268 -59.23 -7.37 -3.50
CA ARG A 268 -60.24 -8.34 -3.05
C ARG A 268 -60.77 -8.00 -1.66
N GLU A 269 -59.88 -7.72 -0.70
CA GLU A 269 -60.25 -7.31 0.66
C GLU A 269 -61.11 -6.03 0.66
N ILE A 270 -60.73 -5.02 -0.14
CA ILE A 270 -61.52 -3.78 -0.27
C ILE A 270 -62.90 -4.08 -0.84
N ARG A 271 -63.01 -4.97 -1.84
CA ARG A 271 -64.30 -5.32 -2.43
C ARG A 271 -65.21 -6.02 -1.42
N GLU A 272 -64.68 -7.00 -0.68
CA GLU A 272 -65.42 -7.69 0.38
C GLU A 272 -65.90 -6.70 1.45
N TYR A 273 -65.04 -5.78 1.90
CA TYR A 273 -65.40 -4.72 2.83
C TYR A 273 -66.53 -3.81 2.30
N TYR A 274 -66.50 -3.43 1.01
CA TYR A 274 -67.57 -2.64 0.39
C TYR A 274 -68.89 -3.40 0.30
N GLU A 275 -68.85 -4.69 -0.04
CA GLU A 275 -70.05 -5.54 -0.11
C GLU A 275 -70.71 -5.68 1.27
N GLU A 276 -69.92 -5.86 2.34
CA GLU A 276 -70.40 -5.86 3.73
C GLU A 276 -71.03 -4.52 4.13
N GLN A 277 -70.36 -3.39 3.83
CA GLN A 277 -70.88 -2.05 4.14
C GLN A 277 -72.20 -1.75 3.42
N ILE A 278 -72.33 -2.14 2.16
CA ILE A 278 -73.58 -1.97 1.39
C ILE A 278 -74.68 -2.84 2.00
N SER A 279 -74.37 -4.07 2.39
CA SER A 279 -75.32 -4.97 3.05
C SER A 279 -75.84 -4.38 4.36
N LEU A 280 -74.96 -3.91 5.23
CA LEU A 280 -75.31 -3.27 6.50
C LEU A 280 -76.17 -2.01 6.32
N ARG A 281 -75.83 -1.17 5.32
CA ARG A 281 -76.64 0.02 4.99
C ARG A 281 -78.03 -0.37 4.51
N LYS A 282 -78.16 -1.42 3.69
CA LYS A 282 -79.45 -1.95 3.25
C LYS A 282 -80.27 -2.47 4.43
N SER A 283 -79.69 -3.28 5.31
CA SER A 283 -80.41 -3.78 6.50
C SER A 283 -80.87 -2.65 7.42
N LEU A 284 -80.05 -1.61 7.62
CA LEU A 284 -80.44 -0.42 8.40
C LEU A 284 -81.62 0.31 7.76
N SER A 285 -81.60 0.53 6.43
CA SER A 285 -82.71 1.18 5.73
C SER A 285 -84.03 0.40 5.84
N VAL A 286 -83.98 -0.93 5.80
CA VAL A 286 -85.15 -1.80 5.99
C VAL A 286 -85.69 -1.71 7.41
N LEU A 287 -84.81 -1.74 8.42
CA LEU A 287 -85.20 -1.56 9.82
C LEU A 287 -85.84 -0.19 10.07
N HIS A 288 -85.26 0.88 9.52
CA HIS A 288 -85.83 2.23 9.62
C HIS A 288 -87.19 2.33 8.92
N ALA A 289 -87.36 1.74 7.74
CA ALA A 289 -88.64 1.72 7.04
C ALA A 289 -89.71 0.96 7.85
N ALA A 290 -89.37 -0.21 8.41
CA ALA A 290 -90.28 -0.99 9.24
C ALA A 290 -90.67 -0.26 10.54
N ALA A 291 -89.73 0.44 11.17
CA ALA A 291 -90.01 1.25 12.35
C ALA A 291 -90.91 2.45 12.04
N ALA A 292 -90.68 3.13 10.91
CA ALA A 292 -91.52 4.24 10.46
C ALA A 292 -92.95 3.78 10.14
N ASP A 293 -93.11 2.62 9.51
CA ASP A 293 -94.43 2.06 9.18
C ASP A 293 -95.24 1.73 10.45
N ARG A 294 -94.59 1.14 11.48
CA ARG A 294 -95.23 0.92 12.78
C ARG A 294 -95.70 2.21 13.45
N TYR A 295 -94.89 3.28 13.39
CA TYR A 295 -95.27 4.58 13.97
C TYR A 295 -96.51 5.17 13.27
N LEU A 296 -96.62 5.01 11.95
CA LEU A 296 -97.80 5.44 11.19
C LEU A 296 -99.05 4.60 11.48
N ASP A 297 -98.88 3.31 11.74
CA ASP A 297 -99.97 2.41 12.12
C ASP A 297 -100.51 2.74 13.53
N GLU A 298 -99.61 2.95 14.49
CA GLU A 298 -99.97 3.36 15.85
C GLU A 298 -100.70 4.70 15.86
N LYS A 299 -100.23 5.70 15.09
CA LYS A 299 -100.91 7.00 14.96
C LYS A 299 -102.32 6.87 14.37
N ARG A 300 -102.52 5.99 13.39
CA ARG A 300 -103.85 5.72 12.81
C ARG A 300 -104.80 5.02 13.76
N HIS A 301 -104.29 4.35 14.80
CA HIS A 301 -105.12 3.68 15.79
C HIS A 301 -105.63 4.62 16.90
N PHE A 302 -105.04 5.82 17.02
CA PHE A 302 -105.42 6.85 18.00
C PHE A 302 -106.30 7.98 17.43
N ASP A 303 -106.52 8.01 16.11
CA ASP A 303 -107.48 8.91 15.41
C ASP A 303 -108.78 8.16 15.08
#